data_AF-A0A354XKQ2-F1
#
_entry.id   AF-A0A354XKQ2-F1
#
_cell.length_a   1.000
_cell.length_b   1.000
_cell.length_c   1.000
_cell.angle_alpha   90.00
_cell.angle_beta   90.00
_cell.angle_gamma   90.00
#
_symmetry.space_group_name_H-M   'P 1'
#
loop_
_entity.id
_entity.type
_entity.pdbx_description
1 polymer ?
#
loop_
_entity_poly.entity_id
_entity_poly.type
_entity_poly.pdbx_seq_one_letter_code
_entity_poly.pdbx_strand_id
1 'polypeptide(L)' 'GYTIYYMYVSPADSKSWEEDVLGSDVLMNGDTQRVTLTGYKSPLFDIRLVDEDDDSYTFWNVDVSTQDIVVTLDNLD' A
#
# COMPACT_ATOMS: atom_id res chain seq x y z
N GLY A 1 -8.81 -11.44 8.21
CA GLY A 1 -7.63 -11.03 7.43
C GLY A 1 -6.44 -11.02 8.35
N TYR A 2 -5.31 -10.59 7.81
CA TYR A 2 -4.01 -10.63 8.45
C TYR A 2 -3.56 -9.23 8.86
N THR A 3 -2.63 -9.16 9.81
CA THR A 3 -1.97 -7.90 10.15
C THR A 3 -0.99 -7.54 9.05
N ILE A 4 -1.08 -6.33 8.50
CA ILE A 4 -0.11 -5.82 7.54
C ILE A 4 1.08 -5.24 8.31
N TYR A 5 2.28 -5.75 8.02
CA TYR A 5 3.53 -5.29 8.60
C TYR A 5 4.21 -4.21 7.77
N TYR A 6 4.11 -4.29 6.44
CA TYR A 6 4.74 -3.32 5.55
C TYR A 6 3.76 -2.81 4.49
N MET A 7 3.86 -1.51 4.19
CA MET A 7 3.15 -0.88 3.10
C MET A 7 4.14 -0.05 2.27
N TYR A 8 4.44 -0.52 1.07
CA TYR A 8 5.28 0.19 0.12
C TYR A 8 4.41 0.93 -0.89
N VAL A 9 4.79 2.17 -1.18
CA VAL A 9 4.08 3.01 -2.15
C VAL A 9 5.10 3.64 -3.08
N SER A 10 4.85 3.64 -4.39
CA SER A 10 5.72 4.28 -5.37
C SER A 10 4.92 4.89 -6.52
N PRO A 11 5.41 5.97 -7.17
CA PRO A 11 4.80 6.47 -8.39
C PRO A 11 4.59 5.34 -9.40
N ALA A 12 3.46 5.32 -10.11
CA ALA A 12 3.12 4.22 -11.03
C ALA A 12 4.08 4.08 -12.24
N ASP A 13 4.93 5.08 -12.49
CA ASP A 13 5.99 5.04 -13.49
C ASP A 13 7.38 4.67 -12.91
N SER A 14 7.46 4.46 -11.59
CA SER A 14 8.67 4.00 -10.92
C SER A 14 8.97 2.54 -11.26
N LYS A 15 10.27 2.18 -11.23
CA LYS A 15 10.74 0.80 -11.42
C LYS A 15 11.12 0.11 -10.12
N SER A 16 11.00 0.81 -8.99
CA SER A 16 11.37 0.33 -7.66
C SER A 16 10.39 0.86 -6.63
N TRP A 17 10.08 0.02 -5.65
CA TRP A 17 9.38 0.41 -4.44
C TRP A 17 10.18 1.47 -3.67
N GLU A 18 9.48 2.41 -3.05
CA GLU A 18 10.07 3.34 -2.09
C GLU A 18 10.04 2.73 -0.68
N GLU A 19 10.27 3.55 0.34
CA GLU A 19 10.28 3.11 1.74
C GLU A 19 8.89 2.67 2.23
N ASP A 20 8.88 1.87 3.31
CA ASP A 20 7.65 1.53 4.01
C ASP A 20 7.02 2.78 4.66
N VAL A 21 5.72 2.97 4.43
CA VAL A 21 4.97 4.13 4.91
C VAL A 21 4.31 3.90 6.28
N LEU A 22 4.32 2.67 6.82
CA LEU A 22 3.89 2.38 8.19
C LEU A 22 4.99 2.70 9.21
N GLY A 23 6.26 2.54 8.84
CA GLY A 23 7.40 2.90 9.67
C GLY A 23 7.56 1.95 10.85
N SER A 24 7.14 2.36 12.04
CA SER A 24 7.15 1.52 13.25
C SER A 24 5.79 0.95 13.61
N ASP A 25 4.74 1.35 12.89
CA ASP A 25 3.37 0.91 13.12
C ASP A 25 3.03 -0.32 12.28
N VAL A 26 1.91 -0.98 12.60
CA VAL A 26 1.33 -2.07 11.81
C VAL A 26 -0.15 -1.78 11.59
N LEU A 27 -0.73 -2.29 10.50
CA LEU A 27 -2.15 -2.15 10.21
C LEU A 27 -2.87 -3.45 10.56
N MET A 28 -3.62 -3.45 11.66
CA MET A 28 -4.35 -4.63 12.12
C MET A 28 -5.56 -4.93 11.22
N ASN A 29 -5.98 -6.18 11.18
CA ASN A 29 -7.16 -6.58 10.41
C ASN A 29 -8.43 -5.83 10.87
N GLY A 30 -9.04 -5.10 9.94
CA GLY A 30 -10.26 -4.31 10.19
C GLY A 30 -9.99 -2.84 10.49
N ASP A 31 -8.73 -2.45 10.70
CA ASP A 31 -8.33 -1.06 10.87
C ASP A 31 -8.22 -0.33 9.53
N THR A 32 -8.11 0.99 9.59
CA THR A 32 -7.87 1.86 8.44
C THR A 32 -6.74 2.81 8.78
N GLN A 33 -5.76 2.91 7.88
CA GLN A 33 -4.67 3.88 7.97
C GLN A 33 -4.77 4.89 6.83
N ARG A 34 -4.59 6.18 7.15
CA ARG A 34 -4.50 7.26 6.15
C ARG A 34 -3.04 7.61 5.92
N VAL A 35 -2.57 7.45 4.69
CA VAL A 35 -1.23 7.87 4.26
C VAL A 35 -1.36 9.12 3.41
N THR A 36 -0.51 10.12 3.65
CA THR A 36 -0.47 11.36 2.85
C THR A 36 0.82 11.40 2.05
N LEU A 37 0.70 11.34 0.72
CA LEU A 37 1.83 11.43 -0.20
C LEU A 37 2.00 12.88 -0.65
N THR A 38 3.23 13.40 -0.56
CA THR A 38 3.54 14.80 -0.93
C THR A 38 4.77 14.87 -1.81
N GLY A 39 4.84 15.88 -2.69
CA GLY A 39 6.01 16.11 -3.55
C GLY A 39 5.95 15.44 -4.92
N TYR A 40 4.89 14.68 -5.22
CA TYR A 40 4.70 14.03 -6.51
C TYR A 40 3.80 14.86 -7.44
N LYS A 41 4.03 14.73 -8.76
CA LYS A 41 3.25 15.43 -9.79
C LYS A 41 2.01 14.65 -10.24
N SER A 42 2.06 13.32 -10.15
CA SER A 42 1.01 12.40 -10.55
C SER A 42 0.31 11.85 -9.31
N PRO A 43 -1.02 11.66 -9.32
CA PRO A 43 -1.74 10.95 -8.26
C PRO A 43 -1.76 9.43 -8.48
N LEU A 44 -1.13 8.91 -9.54
CA LEU A 44 -1.09 7.48 -9.82
C LEU A 44 0.08 6.82 -9.10
N PHE A 45 -0.22 5.86 -8.24
CA PHE A 45 0.74 5.10 -7.47
C PHE A 45 0.49 3.60 -7.57
N ASP A 46 1.56 2.84 -7.43
CA ASP A 46 1.50 1.43 -7.13
C ASP A 46 1.63 1.26 -5.61
N ILE A 47 0.89 0.30 -5.06
CA ILE A 47 0.85 0.03 -3.62
C ILE A 47 1.07 -1.46 -3.42
N ARG A 48 2.02 -1.81 -2.57
CA ARG A 48 2.28 -3.19 -2.16
C ARG A 48 2.19 -3.31 -0.65
N LEU A 49 1.38 -4.24 -0.18
CA LEU A 49 1.28 -4.59 1.24
C LEU A 49 1.96 -5.94 1.46
N VAL A 50 2.58 -6.13 2.62
CA VAL A 50 3.12 -7.40 3.08
C VAL A 50 2.58 -7.68 4.47
N ASP A 51 1.98 -8.85 4.66
CA ASP A 51 1.40 -9.25 5.93
C ASP A 51 2.35 -10.00 6.85
N GLU A 52 1.84 -10.42 8.01
CA GLU A 52 2.59 -11.11 9.05
C GLU A 52 3.13 -12.49 8.66
N ASP A 53 2.63 -13.08 7.57
CA ASP A 53 3.06 -14.38 7.03
C ASP A 53 3.97 -14.21 5.79
N ASP A 54 4.46 -12.98 5.52
CA ASP A 54 5.25 -12.58 4.34
C ASP A 54 4.48 -12.68 3.00
N ASP A 55 3.16 -12.81 3.03
CA ASP A 55 2.31 -12.78 1.84
C ASP A 55 2.17 -11.34 1.33
N SER A 56 2.14 -11.15 0.00
CA SER A 56 2.03 -9.82 -0.61
C SER A 56 0.77 -9.61 -1.44
N TYR A 57 0.34 -8.35 -1.46
CA TYR A 57 -0.86 -7.88 -2.14
C TYR A 57 -0.51 -6.62 -2.92
N THR A 58 -0.63 -6.66 -4.26
CA THR A 58 -0.19 -5.54 -5.10
C THR A 58 -1.34 -4.89 -5.87
N PHE A 59 -1.44 -3.56 -5.75
CA PHE A 59 -2.38 -2.71 -6.48
C PHE A 59 -1.62 -1.80 -7.43
N TRP A 60 -1.93 -1.88 -8.72
CA TRP A 60 -1.26 -1.12 -9.77
C TRP A 60 -2.09 0.09 -10.21
N ASN A 61 -1.44 1.20 -10.52
CA ASN A 61 -2.02 2.42 -11.10
C ASN A 61 -3.23 2.97 -10.31
N VAL A 62 -3.13 2.98 -8.98
CA VAL A 62 -4.16 3.51 -8.09
C VAL A 62 -4.14 5.03 -8.14
N ASP A 63 -5.28 5.66 -8.45
CA ASP A 63 -5.45 7.11 -8.31
C ASP A 63 -5.76 7.46 -6.84
N VAL A 64 -4.71 7.69 -6.04
CA VAL A 64 -4.81 7.92 -4.60
C VAL A 64 -5.51 9.22 -4.21
N SER A 65 -5.82 10.08 -5.20
CA SER A 65 -6.56 11.32 -4.95
C SER A 65 -8.08 11.12 -4.93
N THR A 66 -8.57 9.98 -5.42
CA THR A 66 -10.00 9.74 -5.63
C THR A 66 -10.52 8.41 -5.07
N GLN A 67 -9.64 7.44 -4.78
CA GLN A 67 -10.07 6.14 -4.27
C GLN A 67 -9.25 5.67 -3.06
N ASP A 68 -9.96 4.99 -2.15
CA ASP A 68 -9.36 4.17 -1.10
C ASP A 68 -9.22 2.73 -1.62
N ILE A 69 -8.26 1.98 -1.07
CA ILE A 69 -8.12 0.53 -1.34
C ILE A 69 -8.63 -0.27 -0.13
N VAL A 70 -9.17 -1.46 -0.40
CA VAL A 70 -9.51 -2.44 0.63
C VAL A 70 -8.77 -3.72 0.27
N VAL A 71 -7.86 -4.16 1.14
CA VAL A 71 -7.10 -5.39 0.93
C VAL A 71 -7.89 -6.60 1.44
N THR A 72 -7.96 -7.63 0.61
CA THR A 72 -8.63 -8.89 0.91
C THR A 72 -7.82 -10.05 0.34
N LEU A 73 -8.22 -11.29 0.65
CA LEU A 73 -7.59 -12.49 0.10
C LEU A 73 -7.67 -12.59 -1.42
N ASP A 74 -8.64 -11.92 -2.06
CA ASP A 74 -8.75 -11.87 -3.52
C ASP A 74 -7.63 -11.03 -4.17
N ASN A 75 -6.86 -10.29 -3.36
CA ASN A 75 -5.74 -9.46 -3.79
C ASN A 75 -4.38 -10.12 -3.59
N LEU A 76 -4.34 -11.37 -3.12
CA LEU A 76 -3.09 -12.11 -2.91
C LEU A 76 -2.37 -12.32 -4.25
N ASP A 77 -1.08 -12.00 -4.29
CA ASP A 77 -0.22 -12.10 -5.48
C ASP A 77 0.07 -13.54 -5.94
#